data_AF-A0A1M3QXA4-F1
#
_entry.id   AF-A0A1M3QXA4-F1
#
_cell.length_a   1.000
_cell.length_b   1.000
_cell.length_c   1.000
_cell.angle_alpha   90.00
_cell.angle_beta   90.00
_cell.angle_gamma   90.00
#
_symmetry.space_group_name_H-M   'P 1'
#
loop_
_entity.id
_entity.type
_entity.pdbx_description
1 polymer ?
#
loop_
_entity_poly.entity_id
_entity_poly.type
_entity_poly.pdbx_seq_one_letter_code
_entity_poly.pdbx_strand_id
1 'polypeptide(L)' 'MLIIDSKDCENIDKALKKYKKKFEKAKILLQLRGRQSFTKPSVKRRGEVLKAIYKQNIHSGKIEVK' A
#
# COMPACT_ATOMS: atom_id res chain seq x y z
N MET A 1 -12.83 -10.91 0.78
CA MET A 1 -13.60 -10.54 1.98
C MET A 1 -12.70 -10.68 3.20
N LEU A 2 -12.58 -9.64 4.03
CA LEU A 2 -11.72 -9.71 5.22
C LEU A 2 -12.52 -10.32 6.37
N ILE A 3 -12.35 -11.63 6.58
CA ILE A 3 -12.97 -12.36 7.68
C ILE A 3 -12.00 -12.43 8.86
N ILE A 4 -12.51 -12.28 10.07
CA ILE A 4 -11.76 -12.46 11.32
C ILE A 4 -12.61 -13.34 12.22
N ASP A 5 -11.95 -14.37 12.74
CA ASP A 5 -12.58 -15.30 13.66
C ASP A 5 -12.70 -14.63 15.04
N SER A 6 -13.93 -14.52 15.53
CA SER A 6 -14.23 -13.97 16.86
C SER A 6 -13.77 -14.90 17.99
N LYS A 7 -13.64 -16.20 17.71
CA LYS A 7 -13.20 -17.22 18.68
C LYS A 7 -11.77 -17.00 19.18
N ASP A 8 -10.90 -16.37 18.39
CA ASP A 8 -9.51 -16.06 18.76
C ASP A 8 -9.35 -14.75 19.54
N CYS A 9 -10.41 -13.95 19.66
CA CYS A 9 -10.36 -12.61 20.23
C CYS A 9 -11.38 -12.50 21.36
N GLU A 10 -10.95 -12.83 22.58
CA GLU A 10 -11.76 -12.75 23.81
C GLU A 10 -12.42 -11.37 24.05
N ASN A 11 -11.85 -10.31 23.47
CA ASN A 11 -12.38 -8.94 23.55
C ASN A 11 -12.55 -8.33 22.14
N ILE A 12 -13.69 -7.66 21.91
CA ILE A 12 -14.08 -6.93 20.70
C ILE A 12 -13.00 -5.94 20.25
N ASP A 13 -12.37 -5.23 21.17
CA ASP A 13 -11.32 -4.24 20.85
C ASP A 13 -10.11 -4.86 20.15
N LYS A 14 -9.71 -6.07 20.55
CA LYS A 14 -8.62 -6.82 19.93
C LYS A 14 -9.01 -7.25 18.51
N ALA A 15 -10.26 -7.67 18.31
CA ALA A 15 -10.78 -8.05 17.00
C ALA A 15 -10.79 -6.85 16.03
N LEU A 16 -11.27 -5.68 16.47
CA LEU A 16 -11.27 -4.45 15.68
C LEU A 16 -9.85 -4.01 15.29
N LYS A 17 -8.89 -4.11 16.22
CA LYS A 17 -7.48 -3.79 15.93
C LYS A 17 -6.86 -4.75 14.92
N LYS A 18 -7.15 -6.05 15.02
CA LYS A 18 -6.72 -7.09 14.06
C LYS A 18 -7.35 -6.82 12.68
N TYR A 19 -8.62 -6.38 12.64
CA TYR A 19 -9.30 -5.98 11.41
C TYR A 19 -8.65 -4.80 10.74
N LYS A 20 -8.44 -3.72 11.49
CA LYS A 20 -7.78 -2.53 10.96
C LYS A 20 -6.41 -2.87 10.37
N LYS A 21 -5.59 -3.64 11.08
CA LYS A 21 -4.29 -4.11 10.57
C LYS A 21 -4.42 -4.96 9.30
N LYS A 22 -5.39 -5.88 9.24
CA LYS A 22 -5.64 -6.73 8.05
C LYS A 22 -6.10 -5.89 6.85
N PHE A 23 -6.94 -4.89 7.09
CA PHE A 23 -7.42 -3.92 6.08
C PHE A 23 -6.29 -3.05 5.53
N GLU A 24 -5.44 -2.50 6.42
CA GLU A 24 -4.28 -1.70 6.03
C GLU A 24 -3.26 -2.53 5.24
N LYS A 25 -2.97 -3.76 5.69
CA LYS A 25 -2.07 -4.69 4.99
C LYS A 25 -2.58 -5.04 3.59
N ALA A 26 -3.89 -5.20 3.44
CA ALA A 26 -4.53 -5.45 2.14
C ALA A 26 -4.53 -4.22 1.22
N LYS A 27 -4.18 -3.02 1.72
CA LYS A 27 -4.09 -1.76 0.95
C LYS A 27 -5.35 -1.45 0.14
N ILE A 28 -6.52 -1.86 0.63
CA ILE A 28 -7.81 -1.72 -0.07
C ILE A 28 -8.12 -0.24 -0.34
N LEU A 29 -7.87 0.63 0.63
CA LEU A 29 -8.08 2.08 0.50
C LEU A 29 -7.23 2.70 -0.63
N LEU A 30 -5.97 2.27 -0.76
CA LEU A 30 -5.07 2.71 -1.83
C LEU A 30 -5.56 2.26 -3.20
N GLN A 31 -6.02 1.00 -3.30
CA GLN A 31 -6.58 0.47 -4.54
C GLN A 31 -7.88 1.18 -4.92
N LEU A 32 -8.78 1.44 -3.96
CA LEU A 32 -10.01 2.16 -4.18
C LEU A 32 -9.72 3.56 -4.75
N ARG A 33 -8.87 4.34 -4.07
CA ARG A 33 -8.46 5.67 -4.51
C ARG A 33 -7.82 5.65 -5.90
N GLY A 34 -6.95 4.68 -6.18
CA GLY A 34 -6.33 4.53 -7.50
C GLY A 34 -7.30 4.14 -8.62
N ARG A 35 -8.45 3.54 -8.29
CA ARG A 35 -9.50 3.15 -9.24
C ARG A 35 -10.58 4.22 -9.43
N GLN A 36 -10.62 5.26 -8.59
CA GLN A 36 -11.61 6.34 -8.71
C GLN A 36 -11.48 7.12 -10.02
N SER A 37 -10.26 7.20 -10.58
CA SER A 37 -9.98 7.91 -11.83
C SER A 37 -9.31 7.00 -12.86
N PHE A 38 -9.70 7.11 -14.13
CA PHE A 38 -8.97 6.43 -15.20
C PHE A 38 -7.58 7.05 -15.39
N THR A 39 -6.54 6.23 -15.28
CA THR A 39 -5.16 6.64 -15.54
C THR A 39 -4.68 5.95 -16.81
N LYS A 40 -4.31 6.73 -17.84
CA LYS A 40 -3.79 6.18 -19.10
C LYS A 40 -2.54 5.31 -18.83
N PRO A 41 -2.39 4.15 -19.49
CA PRO A 41 -1.24 3.25 -19.28
C PRO A 41 0.12 3.92 -19.45
N SER A 42 0.23 4.87 -20.38
CA SER A 42 1.47 5.63 -20.61
C SER A 42 1.85 6.51 -19.41
N VAL A 43 0.87 7.11 -18.74
CA VAL A 43 1.10 7.97 -17.56
C VAL A 43 1.55 7.11 -16.39
N LYS A 44 0.90 5.95 -16.18
CA LYS A 44 1.30 4.99 -15.15
C LYS A 44 2.75 4.51 -15.36
N ARG A 45 3.10 4.09 -16.58
CA ARG A 45 4.45 3.63 -16.93
C ARG A 45 5.51 4.72 -16.71
N ARG A 46 5.20 5.97 -17.03
CA ARG A 46 6.10 7.11 -16.78
C ARG A 46 6.41 7.26 -15.28
N GLY A 47 5.39 7.15 -14.42
CA GLY A 47 5.57 7.19 -12.97
C GLY A 47 6.45 6.04 -12.43
N GLU A 48 6.30 4.84 -12.99
CA GLU A 48 7.12 3.67 -12.63
C GLU A 48 8.60 3.88 -12.99
N VAL A 49 8.90 4.37 -14.19
CA VAL A 49 10.27 4.64 -14.64
C VAL A 49 10.95 5.71 -13.78
N LEU A 50 10.27 6.84 -13.53
CA LEU A 50 10.82 7.91 -12.69
C LEU A 50 11.15 7.41 -11.27
N LYS A 51 10.25 6.58 -10.70
CA LYS A 51 10.46 5.97 -9.39
C LYS A 51 11.65 4.98 -9.40
N ALA A 52 11.83 4.23 -10.49
CA ALA A 52 12.96 3.32 -10.64
C ALA A 52 14.29 4.07 -10.72
N ILE A 53 14.36 5.14 -11.52
CA ILE A 53 15.55 6.00 -11.63
C ILE A 53 15.90 6.60 -10.27
N TYR A 54 14.92 7.13 -9.53
CA TYR A 54 15.14 7.67 -8.20
C TYR A 54 15.75 6.63 -7.24
N LYS A 55 15.17 5.41 -7.21
CA LYS A 55 15.70 4.31 -6.39
C LYS A 55 17.10 3.87 -6.81
N GLN A 56 17.37 3.81 -8.10
CA GLN A 56 18.68 3.44 -8.64
C GLN A 56 19.74 4.47 -8.25
N ASN A 57 19.41 5.76 -8.34
CA ASN A 57 20.33 6.83 -7.96
C ASN A 57 20.69 6.79 -6.47
N ILE A 58 19.70 6.52 -5.60
CA ILE A 58 19.96 6.27 -4.17
C ILE A 58 20.87 5.06 -3.96
N HIS A 59 20.58 3.93 -4.61
CA HIS A 59 21.39 2.72 -4.46
C HIS A 59 22.82 2.90 -4.96
N SER A 60 23.01 3.69 -6.04
CA SER A 60 24.32 4.01 -6.59
C SER A 60 25.09 5.08 -5.81
N GLY A 61 24.55 5.59 -4.69
CA GLY A 61 25.21 6.61 -3.87
C GLY A 61 25.28 8.01 -4.51
N LYS A 62 24.64 8.22 -5.66
CA LYS A 62 24.57 9.53 -6.33
C LYS A 62 23.64 10.52 -5.61
N ILE A 63 22.72 10.01 -4.79
CA ILE A 63 21.81 10.79 -3.96
C ILE A 63 21.97 10.27 -2.53
N GLU A 64 22.62 11.06 -1.67
CA GLU A 64 22.63 10.81 -0.23
C GLU A 64 21.27 11.22 0.34
N VAL A 65 20.54 10.25 0.88
CA VAL A 65 19.35 10.52 1.69
C VAL A 65 19.87 10.93 3.06
N LYS A 66 19.83 12.23 3.35
CA LYS A 66 20.11 12.78 4.69
C LYS A 66 19.21 12.16 5.75
#